data_AF-A0A937PSE9-F1
#
_entry.id   AF-A0A937PSE9-F1
#
_cell.length_a   1.000
_cell.length_b   1.000
_cell.length_c   1.000
_cell.angle_alpha   90.00
_cell.angle_beta   90.00
_cell.angle_gamma   90.00
#
_symmetry.space_group_name_H-M   'P 1'
#
loop_
_entity.id
_entity.type
_entity.pdbx_description
1 polymer ?
#
loop_
_entity_poly.entity_id
_entity_poly.type
_entity_poly.pdbx_seq_one_letter_code
_entity_poly.pdbx_strand_id
1 'polypeptide(L)'
;MNKALRLVTILAVSSCWFVGGCSDRPPAPPRPSLFRRLKVLAVSADDITERRAVTAVETARVNYTFHLSVLKGYYERVGNMDKLTWARREMHNLQLAKRFQWRPAPAIVAPARESLEKADERLLVEHVVGARRNYQLAATKLLTYYERENRRFKAKVIRNMQERLDPIRTYMYFLSAEIPPGDLKTDHVISAADELYLKAWDLHQGGRGLILFRIWARYPKQREALALLLELIEKYPRSTRAPMTAYFIAEIYKEYFDENLRAVNWYQRAWQWEPNISKPARFQAAVIHDLRLHNTEEALKCYRMVLQDETFDSGNLKFARERINALSKAAPTETPGPPPRSAPGISSGVAR
;
A
#
# COMPACT_ATOMS: atom_id res chain seq x y z
N MET A 1 -59.21 32.00 -33.78
CA MET A 1 -59.35 30.83 -34.69
C MET A 1 -58.09 30.78 -35.55
N ASN A 2 -57.22 29.78 -35.63
CA ASN A 2 -57.15 28.44 -35.05
C ASN A 2 -55.70 28.08 -34.68
N LYS A 3 -55.62 27.17 -33.69
CA LYS A 3 -54.47 26.46 -33.14
C LYS A 3 -53.57 25.82 -34.23
N ALA A 4 -52.25 25.99 -34.10
CA ALA A 4 -51.26 25.02 -34.61
C ALA A 4 -50.23 24.74 -33.51
N LEU A 5 -50.50 23.65 -32.80
CA LEU A 5 -49.75 23.08 -31.68
C LEU A 5 -48.48 22.40 -32.24
N ARG A 6 -47.29 22.98 -32.03
CA ARG A 6 -46.02 22.29 -32.29
C ARG A 6 -45.63 21.48 -31.07
N LEU A 7 -45.87 20.17 -31.14
CA LEU A 7 -45.30 19.17 -30.23
C LEU A 7 -43.76 19.23 -30.34
N VAL A 8 -43.09 19.63 -29.26
CA VAL A 8 -41.65 19.43 -29.08
C VAL A 8 -41.50 18.11 -28.34
N THR A 9 -41.19 17.06 -29.09
CA THR A 9 -40.88 15.73 -28.55
C THR A 9 -39.49 15.78 -27.93
N ILE A 10 -39.41 15.97 -26.61
CA ILE A 10 -38.18 15.82 -25.85
C ILE A 10 -37.90 14.32 -25.71
N LEU A 11 -37.06 13.79 -26.60
CA LEU A 11 -36.45 12.48 -26.44
C LEU A 11 -35.49 12.53 -25.26
N ALA A 12 -35.96 12.06 -24.10
CA ALA A 12 -35.12 11.77 -22.95
C ALA A 12 -34.18 10.61 -23.32
N VAL A 13 -33.01 10.96 -23.85
CA VAL A 13 -31.88 10.03 -23.95
C VAL A 13 -31.44 9.76 -22.53
N SER A 14 -31.95 8.66 -21.97
CA SER A 14 -31.45 8.06 -20.74
C SER A 14 -30.06 7.49 -21.03
N SER A 15 -29.09 8.39 -21.10
CA SER A 15 -27.67 8.08 -21.10
C SER A 15 -27.40 7.28 -19.84
N CYS A 16 -27.30 5.96 -19.95
CA CYS A 16 -26.65 5.15 -18.93
C CYS A 16 -25.19 5.61 -18.89
N TRP A 17 -24.90 6.57 -18.02
CA TRP A 17 -23.56 6.89 -17.58
C TRP A 17 -23.04 5.65 -16.88
N PHE A 18 -22.46 4.73 -17.66
CA PHE A 18 -21.54 3.75 -17.12
C PHE A 18 -20.39 4.55 -16.53
N VAL A 19 -20.43 4.72 -15.21
CA VAL A 19 -19.36 5.24 -14.37
C VAL A 19 -18.17 4.29 -14.52
N GLY A 20 -17.46 4.45 -15.63
CA GLY A 20 -16.19 3.81 -15.94
C GLY A 20 -15.08 4.52 -15.20
N GLY A 21 -15.17 4.56 -13.86
CA GLY A 21 -14.01 4.77 -13.01
C GLY A 21 -13.13 3.54 -13.17
N CYS A 22 -12.32 3.52 -14.24
CA CYS A 22 -11.42 2.44 -14.56
C CYS A 22 -10.55 2.15 -13.35
N SER A 23 -10.76 0.94 -12.88
CA SER A 23 -10.57 0.52 -11.52
C SER A 23 -9.19 -0.08 -11.36
N ASP A 24 -8.48 0.28 -10.30
CA ASP A 24 -7.51 -0.60 -9.63
C ASP A 24 -8.13 -1.91 -9.11
N ARG A 25 -9.33 -2.26 -9.58
CA ARG A 25 -9.86 -3.60 -9.38
C ARG A 25 -8.96 -4.52 -10.19
N PRO A 26 -8.39 -5.54 -9.54
CA PRO A 26 -7.63 -6.57 -10.23
C PRO A 26 -8.36 -7.02 -11.50
N PRO A 27 -7.63 -7.27 -12.61
CA PRO A 27 -8.23 -7.60 -13.90
C PRO A 27 -9.26 -8.70 -13.73
N ALA A 28 -10.45 -8.53 -14.31
CA ALA A 28 -11.57 -9.46 -14.10
C ALA A 28 -11.11 -10.90 -14.34
N PRO A 29 -11.52 -11.87 -13.49
CA PRO A 29 -11.05 -13.23 -13.64
C PRO A 29 -11.48 -13.76 -15.01
N PRO A 30 -10.60 -14.45 -15.76
CA PRO A 30 -10.96 -15.01 -17.05
C PRO A 30 -12.18 -15.93 -16.91
N ARG A 31 -13.11 -15.78 -17.84
CA ARG A 31 -14.36 -16.55 -17.86
C ARG A 31 -14.29 -17.60 -18.98
N PRO A 32 -14.60 -18.88 -18.70
CA PRO A 32 -14.72 -19.89 -19.76
C PRO A 32 -15.95 -19.65 -20.66
N SER A 33 -16.98 -18.98 -20.15
CA SER A 33 -18.17 -18.54 -20.91
C SER A 33 -18.72 -17.22 -20.38
N LEU A 34 -19.55 -16.51 -21.15
CA LEU A 34 -20.03 -15.15 -20.84
C LEU A 34 -20.60 -15.01 -19.41
N PHE A 35 -21.29 -16.06 -18.94
CA PHE A 35 -22.04 -16.07 -17.68
C PHE A 35 -21.41 -16.88 -16.54
N ARG A 36 -20.33 -17.65 -16.79
CA ARG A 36 -19.78 -18.57 -15.78
C ARG A 36 -18.43 -18.08 -15.24
N ARG A 37 -18.32 -17.99 -13.91
CA ARG A 37 -17.03 -17.75 -13.22
C ARG A 37 -16.25 -19.06 -13.15
N LEU A 38 -14.94 -19.00 -13.41
CA LEU A 38 -14.05 -20.15 -13.24
C LEU A 38 -13.93 -20.49 -11.74
N LYS A 39 -14.52 -21.62 -11.32
CA LYS A 39 -14.38 -22.14 -9.95
C LYS A 39 -13.28 -23.20 -9.84
N VAL A 40 -13.07 -23.96 -10.91
CA VAL A 40 -12.16 -25.11 -10.94
C VAL A 40 -11.32 -25.04 -12.19
N LEU A 41 -10.01 -25.22 -12.06
CA LEU A 41 -9.07 -25.39 -13.14
C LEU A 41 -8.56 -26.83 -13.11
N ALA A 42 -8.96 -27.62 -14.11
CA ALA A 42 -8.57 -29.02 -14.21
C ALA A 42 -7.06 -29.14 -14.48
N VAL A 43 -6.44 -30.13 -13.85
CA VAL A 43 -5.04 -30.54 -14.02
C VAL A 43 -5.07 -31.92 -14.65
N SER A 44 -4.28 -32.15 -15.71
CA SER A 44 -4.27 -33.43 -16.40
C SER A 44 -3.72 -34.54 -15.49
N ALA A 45 -4.45 -35.66 -15.43
CA ALA A 45 -4.07 -36.84 -14.64
C ALA A 45 -2.91 -37.62 -15.26
N ASP A 46 -2.64 -37.44 -16.54
CA ASP A 46 -1.54 -38.12 -17.26
C ASP A 46 -0.29 -37.23 -17.36
N ASP A 47 -0.45 -35.92 -17.14
CA ASP A 47 0.63 -34.95 -17.26
C ASP A 47 1.38 -34.75 -15.93
N ILE A 48 2.44 -35.53 -15.73
CA ILE A 48 3.28 -35.46 -14.53
C ILE A 48 3.92 -34.06 -14.38
N THR A 49 4.30 -33.43 -15.49
CA THR A 49 4.96 -32.12 -15.50
C THR A 49 4.01 -31.02 -15.04
N GLU A 50 2.78 -31.01 -15.56
CA GLU A 50 1.74 -30.08 -15.10
C GLU A 50 1.45 -30.27 -13.62
N ARG A 51 1.27 -31.52 -13.16
CA ARG A 51 1.01 -31.81 -11.74
C ARG A 51 2.11 -31.28 -10.84
N ARG A 52 3.38 -31.54 -11.18
CA ARG A 52 4.53 -31.03 -10.41
C ARG A 52 4.55 -29.50 -10.37
N ALA A 53 4.31 -28.84 -11.50
CA ALA A 53 4.29 -27.38 -11.56
C ALA A 53 3.12 -26.78 -10.75
N VAL A 54 1.92 -27.37 -10.83
CA VAL A 54 0.76 -26.97 -10.01
C VAL A 54 1.02 -27.18 -8.52
N THR A 55 1.59 -28.33 -8.13
CA THR A 55 1.98 -28.61 -6.75
C THR A 55 3.00 -27.58 -6.26
N ALA A 56 4.01 -27.24 -7.06
CA ALA A 56 5.01 -26.25 -6.68
C ALA A 56 4.38 -24.86 -6.43
N VAL A 57 3.44 -24.42 -7.28
CA VAL A 57 2.71 -23.17 -7.11
C VAL A 57 1.89 -23.17 -5.81
N GLU A 58 1.15 -24.25 -5.53
CA GLU A 58 0.34 -24.32 -4.32
C GLU A 58 1.16 -24.44 -3.03
N THR A 59 2.23 -25.24 -3.04
CA THR A 59 3.15 -25.32 -1.91
C THR A 59 3.76 -23.96 -1.61
N ALA A 60 4.23 -23.24 -2.63
CA ALA A 60 4.77 -21.89 -2.44
C ALA A 60 3.72 -20.90 -1.94
N ARG A 61 2.47 -20.97 -2.44
CA ARG A 61 1.36 -20.13 -1.95
C ARG A 61 1.01 -20.41 -0.49
N VAL A 62 0.95 -21.68 -0.09
CA VAL A 62 0.69 -22.07 1.30
C VAL A 62 1.82 -21.63 2.21
N ASN A 63 3.08 -21.80 1.78
CA ASN A 63 4.22 -21.29 2.53
C ASN A 63 4.17 -19.76 2.70
N TYR A 64 3.81 -19.04 1.64
CA TYR A 64 3.65 -17.59 1.71
C TYR A 64 2.53 -17.17 2.66
N THR A 65 1.38 -17.84 2.59
CA THR A 65 0.25 -17.63 3.50
C THR A 65 0.67 -17.87 4.96
N PHE A 66 1.44 -18.93 5.21
CA PHE A 66 1.93 -19.27 6.55
C PHE A 66 2.81 -18.17 7.12
N HIS A 67 3.88 -17.76 6.42
CA HIS A 67 4.78 -16.72 6.95
C HIS A 67 4.06 -15.37 7.10
N LEU A 68 3.14 -15.01 6.22
CA LEU A 68 2.29 -13.82 6.41
C LEU A 68 1.45 -13.91 7.68
N SER A 69 0.93 -15.09 8.02
CA SER A 69 0.13 -15.30 9.23
C SER A 69 0.97 -15.19 10.51
N VAL A 70 2.20 -15.73 10.48
CA VAL A 70 3.18 -15.61 11.57
C VAL A 70 3.55 -14.14 11.78
N LEU A 71 3.91 -13.42 10.70
CA LEU A 71 4.25 -12.01 10.76
C LEU A 71 3.07 -11.13 11.23
N LYS A 72 1.86 -11.41 10.75
CA LYS A 72 0.64 -10.76 11.26
C LYS A 72 0.50 -10.96 12.77
N GLY A 73 0.65 -12.20 13.27
CA GLY A 73 0.57 -12.52 14.70
C GLY A 73 1.64 -11.81 15.53
N TYR A 74 2.85 -11.68 14.99
CA TYR A 74 3.92 -10.89 15.59
C TYR A 74 3.51 -9.42 15.75
N TYR A 75 3.03 -8.76 14.69
CA TYR A 75 2.61 -7.35 14.74
C TYR A 75 1.43 -7.10 15.67
N GLU A 76 0.49 -8.04 15.73
CA GLU A 76 -0.63 -8.02 16.67
C GLU A 76 -0.15 -8.08 18.13
N ARG A 77 0.84 -8.93 18.43
CA ARG A 77 1.42 -9.05 19.77
C ARG A 77 2.21 -7.81 20.20
N VAL A 78 3.01 -7.21 19.32
CA VAL A 78 3.82 -6.02 19.66
C VAL A 78 3.04 -4.70 19.58
N GLY A 79 1.76 -4.76 19.21
CA GLY A 79 0.91 -3.57 19.09
C GLY A 79 1.24 -2.65 17.90
N ASN A 80 1.97 -3.15 16.90
CA ASN A 80 2.28 -2.36 15.69
C ASN A 80 1.11 -2.42 14.71
N MET A 81 0.07 -1.62 14.99
CA MET A 81 -1.22 -1.62 14.26
C MET A 81 -1.08 -1.29 12.76
N ASP A 82 -0.07 -0.50 12.44
CA ASP A 82 0.27 -0.08 11.09
C ASP A 82 0.76 -1.26 10.24
N LYS A 83 1.82 -1.93 10.71
CA LYS A 83 2.37 -3.11 10.03
C LYS A 83 1.37 -4.27 10.06
N LEU A 84 0.54 -4.37 11.10
CA LEU A 84 -0.57 -5.33 11.18
C LEU A 84 -1.62 -5.10 10.08
N THR A 85 -2.02 -3.84 9.85
CA THR A 85 -2.97 -3.48 8.79
C THR A 85 -2.43 -3.84 7.42
N TRP A 86 -1.16 -3.57 7.19
CA TRP A 86 -0.47 -3.99 5.97
C TRP A 86 -0.48 -5.52 5.81
N ALA A 87 -0.14 -6.29 6.84
CA ALA A 87 -0.12 -7.75 6.77
C ALA A 87 -1.51 -8.33 6.48
N ARG A 88 -2.55 -7.73 7.04
CA ARG A 88 -3.95 -8.09 6.75
C ARG A 88 -4.32 -7.78 5.29
N ARG A 89 -3.94 -6.61 4.76
CA ARG A 89 -4.15 -6.24 3.36
C ARG A 89 -3.44 -7.20 2.40
N GLU A 90 -2.19 -7.55 2.68
CA GLU A 90 -1.42 -8.49 1.85
C GLU A 90 -2.02 -9.90 1.87
N MET A 91 -2.42 -10.39 3.04
CA MET A 91 -3.14 -11.66 3.17
C MET A 91 -4.43 -11.65 2.35
N HIS A 92 -5.21 -10.57 2.43
CA HIS A 92 -6.44 -10.42 1.66
C HIS A 92 -6.19 -10.42 0.15
N ASN A 93 -5.14 -9.71 -0.30
CA ASN A 93 -4.73 -9.69 -1.71
C ASN A 93 -4.35 -11.09 -2.21
N LEU A 94 -3.57 -11.83 -1.43
CA LEU A 94 -3.19 -13.21 -1.74
C LEU A 94 -4.41 -14.11 -1.92
N GLN A 95 -5.43 -13.97 -1.06
CA GLN A 95 -6.70 -14.70 -1.17
C GLN A 95 -7.49 -14.30 -2.43
N LEU A 96 -7.52 -13.01 -2.78
CA LEU A 96 -8.22 -12.52 -3.97
C LEU A 96 -7.49 -12.83 -5.29
N ALA A 97 -6.19 -13.09 -5.24
CA ALA A 97 -5.39 -13.41 -6.41
C ALA A 97 -5.82 -14.74 -7.04
N LYS A 98 -6.12 -15.76 -6.23
CA LYS A 98 -6.53 -17.09 -6.69
C LYS A 98 -8.02 -17.32 -6.44
N ARG A 99 -8.84 -17.18 -7.49
CA ARG A 99 -10.31 -17.35 -7.41
C ARG A 99 -10.84 -18.71 -7.86
N PHE A 100 -9.95 -19.68 -8.03
CA PHE A 100 -10.26 -21.02 -8.52
C PHE A 100 -9.59 -22.08 -7.65
N GLN A 101 -10.01 -23.33 -7.79
CA GLN A 101 -9.41 -24.51 -7.16
C GLN A 101 -8.83 -25.44 -8.22
N TRP A 102 -7.79 -26.18 -7.87
CA TRP A 102 -7.22 -27.21 -8.74
C TRP A 102 -8.05 -28.49 -8.64
N ARG A 103 -8.19 -29.23 -9.75
CA ARG A 103 -8.78 -30.57 -9.74
C ARG A 103 -7.97 -31.55 -10.59
N PRO A 104 -7.41 -32.64 -10.02
CA PRO A 104 -7.39 -32.95 -8.59
C PRO A 104 -6.62 -31.90 -7.77
N ALA A 105 -6.92 -31.81 -6.47
CA ALA A 105 -6.16 -30.95 -5.58
C ALA A 105 -4.74 -31.53 -5.39
N PRO A 106 -3.67 -30.73 -5.49
CA PRO A 106 -2.33 -31.23 -5.24
C PRO A 106 -2.18 -31.61 -3.77
N ALA A 107 -1.37 -32.63 -3.48
CA ALA A 107 -0.95 -32.94 -2.13
C ALA A 107 0.02 -31.84 -1.65
N ILE A 108 -0.41 -31.04 -0.68
CA ILE A 108 0.37 -29.91 -0.14
C ILE A 108 0.89 -30.31 1.24
N VAL A 109 2.20 -30.15 1.45
CA VAL A 109 2.80 -30.29 2.77
C VAL A 109 2.75 -28.92 3.45
N ALA A 110 2.09 -28.85 4.61
CA ALA A 110 2.08 -27.63 5.41
C ALA A 110 3.49 -27.38 5.98
N PRO A 111 3.97 -26.13 6.02
CA PRO A 111 5.23 -25.81 6.69
C PRO A 111 5.15 -26.15 8.18
N ALA A 112 6.29 -26.49 8.77
CA ALA A 112 6.39 -26.75 10.21
C ALA A 112 5.97 -25.49 11.00
N ARG A 113 5.33 -25.69 12.15
CA ARG A 113 4.93 -24.58 13.03
C ARG A 113 6.19 -23.86 13.54
N GLU A 114 6.20 -22.54 13.43
CA GLU A 114 7.27 -21.66 13.93
C GLU A 114 6.81 -21.01 15.23
N SER A 115 7.64 -21.02 16.28
CA SER A 115 7.31 -20.39 17.56
C SER A 115 7.56 -18.88 17.50
N LEU A 116 6.63 -18.10 18.05
CA LEU A 116 6.75 -16.64 18.11
C LEU A 116 7.57 -16.14 19.31
N GLU A 117 7.85 -16.99 20.30
CA GLU A 117 8.41 -16.56 21.60
C GLU A 117 9.76 -15.82 21.48
N LYS A 118 10.56 -16.15 20.47
CA LYS A 118 11.87 -15.52 20.19
C LYS A 118 11.96 -14.95 18.78
N ALA A 119 10.82 -14.65 18.16
CA ALA A 119 10.80 -14.19 16.78
C ALA A 119 11.34 -12.76 16.64
N ASP A 120 12.37 -12.62 15.81
CA ASP A 120 12.90 -11.33 15.35
C ASP A 120 12.08 -10.84 14.14
N GLU A 121 11.62 -9.59 14.18
CA GLU A 121 10.84 -8.99 13.08
C GLU A 121 11.58 -9.12 11.75
N ARG A 122 12.88 -8.83 11.74
CA ARG A 122 13.68 -8.85 10.51
C ARG A 122 13.66 -10.24 9.87
N LEU A 123 13.90 -11.28 10.66
CA LEU A 123 13.87 -12.66 10.18
C LEU A 123 12.48 -13.05 9.63
N LEU A 124 11.41 -12.70 10.35
CA LEU A 124 10.04 -12.97 9.90
C LEU A 124 9.72 -12.29 8.57
N VAL A 125 10.19 -11.05 8.41
CA VAL A 125 10.06 -10.28 7.17
C VAL A 125 10.82 -10.95 6.02
N GLU A 126 12.06 -11.35 6.26
CA GLU A 126 12.88 -12.07 5.26
C GLU A 126 12.20 -13.36 4.81
N HIS A 127 11.60 -14.12 5.75
CA HIS A 127 10.80 -15.32 5.43
C HIS A 127 9.61 -14.99 4.51
N VAL A 128 8.86 -13.92 4.81
CA VAL A 128 7.71 -13.50 4.00
C VAL A 128 8.14 -13.07 2.58
N VAL A 129 9.21 -12.29 2.47
CA VAL A 129 9.77 -11.84 1.17
C VAL A 129 10.25 -13.03 0.35
N GLY A 130 11.02 -13.93 0.96
CA GLY A 130 11.49 -15.16 0.31
C GLY A 130 10.35 -16.04 -0.17
N ALA A 131 9.32 -16.23 0.67
CA ALA A 131 8.15 -17.04 0.32
C ALA A 131 7.32 -16.41 -0.81
N ARG A 132 7.15 -15.08 -0.84
CA ARG A 132 6.49 -14.41 -1.97
C ARG A 132 7.27 -14.59 -3.27
N ARG A 133 8.60 -14.39 -3.24
CA ARG A 133 9.47 -14.57 -4.41
C ARG A 133 9.36 -15.99 -4.95
N ASN A 134 9.36 -16.99 -4.05
CA ASN A 134 9.17 -18.39 -4.44
C ASN A 134 7.81 -18.64 -5.09
N TYR A 135 6.74 -18.03 -4.58
CA TYR A 135 5.41 -18.14 -5.19
C TYR A 135 5.34 -17.48 -6.57
N GLN A 136 5.93 -16.29 -6.74
CA GLN A 136 6.02 -15.62 -8.04
C GLN A 136 6.81 -16.45 -9.06
N LEU A 137 7.98 -16.98 -8.67
CA LEU A 137 8.80 -17.83 -9.53
C LEU A 137 8.07 -19.12 -9.93
N ALA A 138 7.39 -19.79 -9.00
CA ALA A 138 6.61 -20.98 -9.29
C ALA A 138 5.46 -20.66 -10.27
N ALA A 139 4.75 -19.55 -10.07
CA ALA A 139 3.69 -19.10 -10.96
C ALA A 139 4.21 -18.80 -12.38
N THR A 140 5.37 -18.15 -12.49
CA THR A 140 6.03 -17.90 -13.78
C THR A 140 6.40 -19.21 -14.48
N LYS A 141 6.99 -20.18 -13.78
CA LYS A 141 7.30 -21.49 -14.36
C LYS A 141 6.05 -22.21 -14.88
N LEU A 142 4.94 -22.15 -14.14
CA LEU A 142 3.67 -22.74 -14.58
C LEU A 142 3.08 -22.00 -15.79
N LEU A 143 3.18 -20.66 -15.82
CA LEU A 143 2.78 -19.86 -16.98
C LEU A 143 3.56 -20.26 -18.23
N THR A 144 4.89 -20.28 -18.15
CA THR A 144 5.78 -20.68 -19.25
C THR A 144 5.47 -22.09 -19.74
N TYR A 145 5.21 -23.02 -18.82
CA TYR A 145 4.75 -24.36 -19.18
C TYR A 145 3.44 -24.32 -19.98
N TYR A 146 2.41 -23.61 -19.50
CA TYR A 146 1.14 -23.50 -20.24
C TYR A 146 1.26 -22.80 -21.59
N GLU A 147 2.15 -21.83 -21.73
CA GLU A 147 2.41 -21.16 -23.00
C GLU A 147 3.10 -22.10 -24.00
N ARG A 148 4.10 -22.86 -23.55
CA ARG A 148 4.80 -23.85 -24.38
C ARG A 148 3.87 -24.97 -24.86
N GLU A 149 3.01 -25.48 -23.99
CA GLU A 149 2.02 -26.52 -24.35
C GLU A 149 0.77 -25.93 -25.08
N ASN A 150 0.81 -24.66 -25.49
CA ASN A 150 -0.29 -23.94 -26.16
C ASN A 150 -1.64 -23.98 -25.39
N ARG A 151 -1.61 -24.08 -24.06
CA ARG A 151 -2.79 -24.09 -23.17
C ARG A 151 -3.24 -22.66 -22.84
N ARG A 152 -3.61 -21.90 -23.87
CA ARG A 152 -3.87 -20.45 -23.82
C ARG A 152 -4.81 -20.01 -22.70
N PHE A 153 -5.90 -20.73 -22.45
CA PHE A 153 -6.84 -20.38 -21.37
C PHE A 153 -6.18 -20.51 -19.99
N LYS A 154 -5.46 -21.60 -19.73
CA LYS A 154 -4.77 -21.81 -18.45
C LYS A 154 -3.66 -20.78 -18.25
N ALA A 155 -2.88 -20.48 -19.29
CA ALA A 155 -1.89 -19.39 -19.27
C ALA A 155 -2.53 -18.05 -18.88
N LYS A 156 -3.67 -17.69 -19.50
CA LYS A 156 -4.42 -16.47 -19.15
C LYS A 156 -4.89 -16.44 -17.69
N VAL A 157 -5.30 -17.58 -17.13
CA VAL A 157 -5.66 -17.71 -15.71
C VAL A 157 -4.46 -17.43 -14.80
N ILE A 158 -3.29 -17.99 -15.11
CA ILE A 158 -2.08 -17.78 -14.31
C ILE A 158 -1.57 -16.35 -14.41
N ARG A 159 -1.56 -15.77 -15.62
CA ARG A 159 -1.20 -14.36 -15.81
C ARG A 159 -2.11 -13.43 -15.01
N ASN A 160 -3.42 -13.66 -15.05
CA ASN A 160 -4.38 -12.90 -14.26
C ASN A 160 -4.13 -13.04 -12.75
N MET A 161 -3.77 -14.24 -12.28
CA MET A 161 -3.39 -14.47 -10.88
C MET A 161 -2.11 -13.70 -10.51
N GLN A 162 -1.10 -13.64 -11.38
CA GLN A 162 0.11 -12.85 -11.16
C GLN A 162 -0.17 -11.35 -11.14
N GLU A 163 -0.92 -10.83 -12.11
CA GLU A 163 -1.35 -9.42 -12.15
C GLU A 163 -2.12 -9.01 -10.89
N ARG A 164 -2.90 -9.92 -10.32
CA ARG A 164 -3.63 -9.73 -9.06
C ARG A 164 -2.75 -9.74 -7.82
N LEU A 165 -1.63 -10.45 -7.86
CA LEU A 165 -0.64 -10.52 -6.79
C LEU A 165 0.36 -9.36 -6.88
N ASP A 166 0.45 -8.73 -8.04
CA ASP A 166 1.33 -7.60 -8.33
C ASP A 166 0.61 -6.24 -8.42
N PRO A 167 -0.33 -5.88 -7.51
CA PRO A 167 -0.63 -4.47 -7.38
C PRO A 167 0.63 -3.85 -6.77
N ILE A 168 1.21 -2.90 -7.50
CA ILE A 168 2.34 -2.06 -7.08
C ILE A 168 2.05 -1.49 -5.69
N ARG A 169 2.49 -2.26 -4.71
CA ARG A 169 2.50 -1.99 -3.29
C ARG A 169 3.86 -2.48 -2.90
N THR A 170 4.81 -1.56 -2.98
CA THR A 170 6.15 -1.73 -2.45
C THR A 170 6.01 -2.31 -1.03
N TYR A 171 6.96 -3.08 -0.56
CA TYR A 171 6.76 -3.87 0.66
C TYR A 171 7.02 -3.04 1.91
N MET A 172 6.05 -2.92 2.82
CA MET A 172 6.18 -2.07 4.02
C MET A 172 7.24 -2.54 5.03
N TYR A 173 7.76 -3.75 4.88
CA TYR A 173 8.62 -4.34 5.90
C TYR A 173 9.97 -3.64 6.07
N PHE A 174 10.41 -2.92 5.05
CA PHE A 174 11.56 -2.03 5.13
C PHE A 174 11.18 -0.66 4.61
N LEU A 175 10.26 0.04 5.28
CA LEU A 175 10.15 1.49 5.08
C LEU A 175 11.52 2.16 5.18
N SER A 176 12.42 1.66 6.04
CA SER A 176 13.81 2.11 6.13
C SER A 176 14.69 1.76 4.93
N ALA A 177 14.39 0.71 4.15
CA ALA A 177 15.14 0.42 2.92
C ALA A 177 14.56 1.16 1.71
N GLU A 178 13.25 1.45 1.72
CA GLU A 178 12.60 2.25 0.66
C GLU A 178 12.87 3.74 0.84
N ILE A 179 12.86 4.21 2.08
CA ILE A 179 12.95 5.63 2.41
C ILE A 179 14.35 5.89 2.95
N PRO A 180 15.20 6.65 2.23
CA PRO A 180 16.54 6.96 2.69
C PRO A 180 16.55 7.65 4.06
N PRO A 181 17.68 7.70 4.78
CA PRO A 181 17.71 8.29 6.10
C PRO A 181 17.42 9.80 6.05
N GLY A 182 16.93 10.33 7.17
CA GLY A 182 16.50 11.73 7.26
C GLY A 182 17.63 12.76 7.24
N ASP A 183 18.87 12.32 7.48
CA ASP A 183 20.09 13.14 7.48
C ASP A 183 20.80 13.20 6.11
N LEU A 184 20.16 12.66 5.07
CA LEU A 184 20.65 12.76 3.68
C LEU A 184 20.75 14.22 3.23
N LYS A 185 21.93 14.61 2.73
CA LYS A 185 22.19 15.95 2.20
C LYS A 185 21.86 16.04 0.70
N THR A 186 21.00 16.99 0.34
CA THR A 186 20.47 17.18 -1.02
C THR A 186 21.00 18.47 -1.65
N ASP A 187 22.32 18.55 -1.82
CA ASP A 187 23.07 19.77 -2.13
C ASP A 187 23.59 19.86 -3.58
N HIS A 188 23.38 18.83 -4.41
CA HIS A 188 23.92 18.78 -5.79
C HIS A 188 22.84 19.04 -6.85
N VAL A 189 23.09 19.98 -7.74
CA VAL A 189 22.28 20.13 -8.96
C VAL A 189 22.76 19.10 -9.98
N ILE A 190 21.88 18.18 -10.36
CA ILE A 190 22.20 17.05 -11.26
C ILE A 190 21.20 17.05 -12.42
N SER A 191 21.66 17.38 -13.62
CA SER A 191 20.80 17.50 -14.81
C SER A 191 19.98 16.23 -15.09
N ALA A 192 20.58 15.05 -14.96
CA ALA A 192 19.87 13.78 -15.16
C ALA A 192 18.73 13.56 -14.13
N ALA A 193 18.89 14.05 -12.90
CA ALA A 193 17.83 14.01 -11.90
C ALA A 193 16.69 14.99 -12.24
N ASP A 194 17.02 16.18 -12.75
CA ASP A 194 16.03 17.14 -13.23
C ASP A 194 15.18 16.57 -14.36
N GLU A 195 15.79 15.88 -15.33
CA GLU A 195 15.08 15.22 -16.43
C GLU A 195 14.12 14.13 -15.94
N LEU A 196 14.58 13.25 -15.05
CA LEU A 196 13.72 12.23 -14.43
C LEU A 196 12.55 12.87 -13.67
N TYR A 197 12.84 13.91 -12.89
CA TYR A 197 11.83 14.65 -12.14
C TYR A 197 10.76 15.26 -13.06
N LEU A 198 11.17 15.94 -14.14
CA LEU A 198 10.25 16.57 -15.08
C LEU A 198 9.37 15.53 -15.79
N LYS A 199 9.94 14.39 -16.20
CA LYS A 199 9.17 13.29 -16.79
C LYS A 199 8.15 12.73 -15.80
N ALA A 200 8.57 12.48 -14.56
CA ALA A 200 7.69 11.99 -13.51
C ALA A 200 6.58 13.01 -13.17
N TRP A 201 6.92 14.29 -13.16
CA TRP A 201 5.99 15.38 -12.92
C TRP A 201 4.91 15.48 -14.01
N ASP A 202 5.28 15.36 -15.28
CA ASP A 202 4.32 15.34 -16.39
C ASP A 202 3.35 14.16 -16.28
N LEU A 203 3.87 12.97 -15.97
CA LEU A 203 3.04 11.78 -15.72
C LEU A 203 2.11 11.97 -14.52
N HIS A 204 2.60 12.54 -13.42
CA HIS A 204 1.80 12.86 -12.25
C HIS A 204 0.68 13.85 -12.61
N GLN A 205 0.98 14.97 -13.26
CA GLN A 205 -0.02 15.96 -13.68
C GLN A 205 -1.04 15.37 -14.65
N GLY A 206 -0.57 14.68 -15.69
CA GLY A 206 -1.43 13.99 -16.65
C GLY A 206 -2.23 12.83 -16.05
N GLY A 207 -1.88 12.40 -14.83
CA GLY A 207 -2.56 11.37 -14.06
C GLY A 207 -3.54 11.89 -13.01
N ARG A 208 -3.49 13.18 -12.60
CA ARG A 208 -4.29 13.67 -11.45
C ARG A 208 -5.80 13.62 -11.70
N GLY A 209 -6.23 13.72 -12.97
CA GLY A 209 -7.63 13.84 -13.34
C GLY A 209 -8.23 15.19 -12.89
N LEU A 210 -9.52 15.43 -13.18
CA LEU A 210 -10.22 16.63 -12.70
C LEU A 210 -10.44 16.55 -11.18
N ILE A 211 -9.96 17.59 -10.48
CA ILE A 211 -9.75 17.67 -9.03
C ILE A 211 -11.02 17.37 -8.21
N LEU A 212 -12.20 17.78 -8.66
CA LEU A 212 -13.38 17.77 -7.79
C LEU A 212 -13.97 16.38 -7.49
N PHE A 213 -13.64 15.33 -8.25
CA PHE A 213 -14.32 14.04 -8.03
C PHE A 213 -13.45 12.78 -8.10
N ARG A 214 -12.15 12.85 -8.42
CA ARG A 214 -11.28 11.66 -8.64
C ARG A 214 -11.82 10.66 -9.70
N ILE A 215 -12.91 10.97 -10.40
CA ILE A 215 -13.60 10.09 -11.36
C ILE A 215 -12.72 9.77 -12.57
N TRP A 216 -11.64 10.54 -12.80
CA TRP A 216 -10.79 10.43 -13.99
C TRP A 216 -9.29 10.32 -13.69
N ALA A 217 -8.92 10.00 -12.45
CA ALA A 217 -7.51 9.77 -12.12
C ALA A 217 -6.94 8.60 -12.95
N ARG A 218 -5.81 8.82 -13.62
CA ARG A 218 -5.14 7.77 -14.42
C ARG A 218 -4.09 7.09 -13.57
N TYR A 219 -4.51 6.11 -12.77
CA TYR A 219 -3.64 5.32 -11.89
C TYR A 219 -2.40 4.73 -12.57
N PRO A 220 -2.46 4.20 -13.82
CA PRO A 220 -1.26 3.74 -14.52
C PRO A 220 -0.20 4.82 -14.67
N LYS A 221 -0.60 6.07 -14.94
CA LYS A 221 0.35 7.21 -15.01
C LYS A 221 0.90 7.56 -13.64
N GLN A 222 0.09 7.54 -12.59
CA GLN A 222 0.56 7.80 -11.22
C GLN A 222 1.56 6.77 -10.74
N ARG A 223 1.35 5.52 -11.14
CA ARG A 223 2.24 4.39 -10.89
C ARG A 223 3.57 4.53 -11.64
N GLU A 224 3.53 4.95 -12.90
CA GLU A 224 4.73 5.25 -13.69
C GLU A 224 5.49 6.46 -13.12
N ALA A 225 4.77 7.51 -12.74
CA ALA A 225 5.35 8.67 -12.05
C ALA A 225 6.05 8.25 -10.75
N LEU A 226 5.37 7.46 -9.90
CA LEU A 226 5.94 6.94 -8.66
C LEU A 226 7.24 6.17 -8.90
N ALA A 227 7.27 5.29 -9.92
CA ALA A 227 8.46 4.52 -10.25
C ALA A 227 9.65 5.42 -10.62
N LEU A 228 9.43 6.45 -11.44
CA LEU A 228 10.49 7.40 -11.82
C LEU A 228 10.95 8.27 -10.65
N LEU A 229 10.03 8.70 -9.77
CA LEU A 229 10.40 9.46 -8.57
C LEU A 229 11.24 8.61 -7.61
N LEU A 230 10.88 7.34 -7.41
CA LEU A 230 11.67 6.40 -6.59
C LEU A 230 13.06 6.14 -7.22
N GLU A 231 13.11 5.94 -8.54
CA GLU A 231 14.37 5.79 -9.28
C GLU A 231 15.27 7.02 -9.14
N LEU A 232 14.71 8.23 -9.15
CA LEU A 232 15.45 9.47 -8.92
C LEU A 232 16.12 9.45 -7.53
N ILE A 233 15.38 9.11 -6.48
CA ILE A 233 15.91 9.05 -5.12
C ILE A 233 16.99 7.97 -5.00
N GLU A 234 16.80 6.81 -5.62
CA GLU A 234 17.75 5.71 -5.60
C GLU A 234 19.07 6.06 -6.31
N LYS A 235 18.99 6.63 -7.53
CA LYS A 235 20.16 6.93 -8.36
C LYS A 235 20.84 8.25 -8.00
N TYR A 236 20.07 9.24 -7.56
CA TYR A 236 20.53 10.61 -7.31
C TYR A 236 20.10 11.12 -5.92
N PRO A 237 20.43 10.41 -4.82
CA PRO A 237 19.96 10.75 -3.49
C PRO A 237 20.39 12.15 -3.02
N ARG A 238 21.52 12.66 -3.52
CA ARG A 238 22.02 14.00 -3.19
C ARG A 238 21.49 15.13 -4.08
N SER A 239 20.56 14.85 -4.99
CA SER A 239 19.99 15.85 -5.89
C SER A 239 19.20 16.90 -5.11
N THR A 240 19.32 18.18 -5.48
CA THR A 240 18.45 19.27 -4.98
C THR A 240 16.96 19.05 -5.31
N ARG A 241 16.62 18.11 -6.21
CA ARG A 241 15.23 17.69 -6.48
C ARG A 241 14.68 16.68 -5.48
N ALA A 242 15.53 16.02 -4.69
CA ALA A 242 15.09 14.96 -3.79
C ALA A 242 14.00 15.38 -2.79
N PRO A 243 14.05 16.57 -2.13
CA PRO A 243 12.99 16.99 -1.20
C PRO A 243 11.62 17.16 -1.89
N MET A 244 11.60 17.79 -3.06
CA MET A 244 10.37 17.95 -3.85
C MET A 244 9.86 16.61 -4.39
N THR A 245 10.77 15.73 -4.79
CA THR A 245 10.47 14.36 -5.21
C THR A 245 9.81 13.58 -4.08
N ALA A 246 10.35 13.65 -2.86
CA ALA A 246 9.78 13.04 -1.67
C ALA A 246 8.35 13.54 -1.39
N TYR A 247 8.10 14.84 -1.52
CA TYR A 247 6.75 15.41 -1.39
C TYR A 247 5.77 14.80 -2.41
N PHE A 248 6.17 14.63 -3.67
CA PHE A 248 5.28 14.07 -4.69
C PHE A 248 5.11 12.56 -4.59
N ILE A 249 6.12 11.83 -4.12
CA ILE A 249 5.95 10.42 -3.73
C ILE A 249 4.88 10.31 -2.65
N ALA A 250 4.92 11.19 -1.64
CA ALA A 250 3.93 11.22 -0.58
C ALA A 250 2.51 11.55 -1.08
N GLU A 251 2.37 12.57 -1.94
CA GLU A 251 1.10 12.90 -2.60
C GLU A 251 0.53 11.69 -3.35
N ILE A 252 1.38 10.97 -4.09
CA ILE A 252 0.95 9.82 -4.87
C ILE A 252 0.48 8.68 -3.95
N TYR A 253 1.24 8.36 -2.90
CA TYR A 253 0.85 7.37 -1.92
C TYR A 253 -0.46 7.73 -1.20
N LYS A 254 -0.61 9.01 -0.81
CA LYS A 254 -1.79 9.53 -0.12
C LYS A 254 -3.03 9.49 -1.02
N GLU A 255 -2.90 9.99 -2.24
CA GLU A 255 -4.06 10.20 -3.11
C GLU A 255 -4.44 8.95 -3.90
N TYR A 256 -3.48 8.20 -4.43
CA TYR A 256 -3.78 7.11 -5.36
C TYR A 256 -3.61 5.71 -4.75
N PHE A 257 -2.84 5.54 -3.68
CA PHE A 257 -2.58 4.19 -3.17
C PHE A 257 -3.18 3.90 -1.78
N ASP A 258 -3.70 4.92 -1.09
CA ASP A 258 -4.17 4.81 0.30
C ASP A 258 -3.10 4.18 1.23
N GLU A 259 -1.83 4.55 0.96
CA GLU A 259 -0.66 4.14 1.73
C GLU A 259 -0.27 5.28 2.69
N ASN A 260 -1.18 5.60 3.61
CA ASN A 260 -1.13 6.78 4.48
C ASN A 260 0.18 6.92 5.27
N LEU A 261 0.70 5.81 5.79
CA LEU A 261 1.95 5.81 6.55
C LEU A 261 3.17 6.08 5.67
N ARG A 262 3.19 5.53 4.45
CA ARG A 262 4.25 5.86 3.49
C ARG A 262 4.21 7.33 3.15
N ALA A 263 3.02 7.85 2.89
CA ALA A 263 2.84 9.26 2.60
C ALA A 263 3.40 10.13 3.73
N VAL A 264 3.04 9.84 4.99
CA VAL A 264 3.60 10.54 6.17
C VAL A 264 5.13 10.48 6.18
N ASN A 265 5.74 9.29 6.04
CA ASN A 265 7.20 9.17 6.10
C ASN A 265 7.90 9.91 4.96
N TRP A 266 7.32 9.89 3.75
CA TRP A 266 7.84 10.63 2.61
C TRP A 266 7.65 12.14 2.72
N TYR A 267 6.54 12.62 3.28
CA TYR A 267 6.41 14.03 3.64
C TYR A 267 7.48 14.42 4.67
N GLN A 268 7.72 13.55 5.66
CA GLN A 268 8.75 13.77 6.66
C GLN A 268 10.14 13.91 6.03
N ARG A 269 10.48 13.06 5.05
CA ARG A 269 11.71 13.23 4.29
C ARG A 269 11.79 14.55 3.54
N ALA A 270 10.68 14.98 2.94
CA ALA A 270 10.64 16.24 2.21
C ALA A 270 11.08 17.43 3.08
N TRP A 271 10.60 17.54 4.32
CA TRP A 271 11.03 18.63 5.21
C TRP A 271 12.31 18.35 5.99
N GLN A 272 12.71 17.09 6.18
CA GLN A 272 14.00 16.78 6.80
C GLN A 272 15.17 17.12 5.88
N TRP A 273 15.02 16.86 4.58
CA TRP A 273 16.03 17.20 3.58
C TRP A 273 16.00 18.69 3.20
N GLU A 274 14.83 19.32 3.22
CA GLU A 274 14.66 20.77 2.98
C GLU A 274 13.69 21.38 4.01
N PRO A 275 14.19 21.90 5.15
CA PRO A 275 13.35 22.45 6.21
C PRO A 275 12.38 23.55 5.75
N ASN A 276 12.79 24.33 4.74
CA ASN A 276 12.05 25.44 4.14
C ASN A 276 11.38 25.06 2.80
N ILE A 277 11.03 23.78 2.61
CA ILE A 277 10.37 23.34 1.38
C ILE A 277 9.11 24.16 1.08
N SER A 278 8.95 24.60 -0.16
CA SER A 278 7.82 25.44 -0.62
C SER A 278 6.47 24.70 -0.71
N LYS A 279 6.37 23.52 -0.09
CA LYS A 279 5.20 22.65 -0.10
C LYS A 279 4.76 22.35 1.33
N PRO A 280 3.45 22.16 1.57
CA PRO A 280 2.89 22.02 2.92
C PRO A 280 3.09 20.61 3.48
N ALA A 281 4.34 20.12 3.49
CA ALA A 281 4.65 18.73 3.82
C ALA A 281 4.26 18.39 5.28
N ARG A 282 4.56 19.28 6.24
CA ARG A 282 4.22 19.05 7.66
C ARG A 282 2.71 19.07 7.84
N PHE A 283 2.02 19.98 7.17
CA PHE A 283 0.56 20.06 7.21
C PHE A 283 -0.10 18.81 6.63
N GLN A 284 0.36 18.32 5.47
CA GLN A 284 -0.19 17.10 4.87
C GLN A 284 0.04 15.87 5.76
N ALA A 285 1.21 15.75 6.40
CA ALA A 285 1.46 14.70 7.37
C ALA A 285 0.53 14.79 8.58
N ALA A 286 0.32 15.99 9.14
CA ALA A 286 -0.59 16.23 10.26
C ALA A 286 -2.03 15.79 9.93
N VAL A 287 -2.53 16.18 8.75
CA VAL A 287 -3.88 15.82 8.27
C VAL A 287 -4.03 14.30 8.14
N ILE A 288 -3.01 13.59 7.66
CA ILE A 288 -3.06 12.13 7.57
C ILE A 288 -3.10 11.50 8.97
N HIS A 289 -2.21 11.92 9.87
CA HIS A 289 -2.18 11.42 11.24
C HIS A 289 -3.53 11.62 11.95
N ASP A 290 -4.11 12.80 11.80
CA ASP A 290 -5.37 13.17 12.43
C ASP A 290 -6.57 12.42 11.83
N LEU A 291 -6.79 12.60 10.53
CA LEU A 291 -8.06 12.24 9.90
C LEU A 291 -8.09 10.81 9.36
N ARG A 292 -6.93 10.23 9.02
CA ARG A 292 -6.84 8.90 8.40
C ARG A 292 -6.28 7.83 9.33
N LEU A 293 -5.30 8.19 10.15
CA LEU A 293 -4.65 7.25 11.08
C LEU A 293 -5.19 7.36 12.51
N HIS A 294 -5.94 8.42 12.83
CA HIS A 294 -6.43 8.71 14.19
C HIS A 294 -5.32 8.70 15.26
N ASN A 295 -4.11 9.11 14.88
CA ASN A 295 -2.97 9.27 15.78
C ASN A 295 -2.90 10.74 16.24
N THR A 296 -3.63 11.04 17.32
CA THR A 296 -3.77 12.40 17.87
C THR A 296 -2.44 13.00 18.32
N GLU A 297 -1.56 12.19 18.91
CA GLU A 297 -0.28 12.65 19.45
C GLU A 297 0.63 13.16 18.32
N GLU A 298 0.87 12.33 17.30
CA GLU A 298 1.71 12.73 16.16
C GLU A 298 1.04 13.84 15.33
N ALA A 299 -0.30 13.84 15.21
CA ALA A 299 -1.01 14.94 14.57
C ALA A 299 -0.75 16.29 15.25
N LEU A 300 -0.85 16.34 16.59
CA LEU A 300 -0.59 17.56 17.38
C LEU A 300 0.84 18.05 17.20
N LYS A 301 1.81 17.13 17.20
CA LYS A 301 3.22 17.43 16.95
C LYS A 301 3.42 18.03 15.56
N CYS A 302 2.91 17.41 14.51
CA CYS A 302 3.02 17.93 13.15
C CYS A 302 2.31 19.28 12.99
N TYR A 303 1.11 19.47 13.55
CA TYR A 303 0.42 20.77 13.48
C TYR A 303 1.19 21.88 14.20
N ARG A 304 1.87 21.59 15.32
CA ARG A 304 2.74 22.57 15.99
C ARG A 304 3.92 22.95 15.10
N MET A 305 4.53 21.99 14.41
CA MET A 305 5.61 22.27 13.44
C MET A 305 5.11 23.12 12.26
N VAL A 306 3.86 22.95 11.80
CA VAL A 306 3.26 23.83 10.78
C VAL A 306 3.26 25.29 11.25
N LEU A 307 2.84 25.55 12.50
CA LEU A 307 2.82 26.92 13.03
C LEU A 307 4.20 27.53 13.23
N GLN A 308 5.23 26.70 13.40
CA GLN A 308 6.62 27.12 13.61
C GLN A 308 7.34 27.39 12.28
N ASP A 309 7.19 26.49 11.31
CA ASP A 309 8.05 26.44 10.13
C ASP A 309 7.34 26.80 8.81
N GLU A 310 6.02 26.62 8.71
CA GLU A 310 5.27 26.87 7.47
C GLU A 310 4.57 28.23 7.52
N THR A 311 5.08 29.23 6.79
CA THR A 311 4.54 30.61 6.83
C THR A 311 3.76 31.02 5.58
N PHE A 312 3.82 30.21 4.51
CA PHE A 312 3.35 30.61 3.18
C PHE A 312 1.83 30.40 2.94
N ASP A 313 1.13 29.63 3.77
CA ASP A 313 -0.30 29.33 3.59
C ASP A 313 -1.11 29.65 4.87
N SER A 314 -1.78 30.81 4.86
CA SER A 314 -2.59 31.28 5.99
C SER A 314 -3.80 30.39 6.29
N GLY A 315 -4.31 29.66 5.29
CA GLY A 315 -5.40 28.70 5.44
C GLY A 315 -4.96 27.49 6.26
N ASN A 316 -3.81 26.91 5.91
CA ASN A 316 -3.23 25.78 6.65
C ASN A 316 -2.89 26.17 8.09
N LEU A 317 -2.33 27.37 8.30
CA LEU A 317 -2.04 27.90 9.63
C LEU A 317 -3.30 28.04 10.49
N LYS A 318 -4.38 28.59 9.94
CA LYS A 318 -5.66 28.71 10.64
C LYS A 318 -6.21 27.32 11.00
N PHE A 319 -6.23 26.39 10.04
CA PHE A 319 -6.70 25.03 10.25
C PHE A 319 -5.90 24.31 11.34
N ALA A 320 -4.57 24.44 11.33
CA ALA A 320 -3.69 23.83 12.33
C ALA A 320 -4.00 24.34 13.75
N ARG A 321 -4.21 25.65 13.95
CA ARG A 321 -4.60 26.21 15.26
C ARG A 321 -5.94 25.65 15.74
N GLU A 322 -6.93 25.61 14.87
CA GLU A 322 -8.26 25.07 15.18
C GLU A 322 -8.19 23.59 15.58
N ARG A 323 -7.43 22.78 14.83
CA ARG A 323 -7.24 21.37 15.14
C ARG A 323 -6.45 21.14 16.42
N ILE A 324 -5.39 21.92 16.70
CA ILE A 324 -4.67 21.85 17.98
C ILE A 324 -5.63 22.09 19.15
N ASN A 325 -6.47 23.12 19.06
CA ASN A 325 -7.45 23.43 20.11
C ASN A 325 -8.48 22.31 20.29
N ALA A 326 -8.97 21.73 19.19
CA ALA A 326 -9.95 20.65 19.24
C ALA A 326 -9.35 19.35 19.82
N LEU A 327 -8.18 18.93 19.34
CA LEU A 327 -7.51 17.71 19.77
C LEU A 327 -7.01 17.79 21.21
N SER A 328 -6.53 18.95 21.65
CA SER A 328 -6.06 19.14 23.03
C SER A 328 -7.19 19.12 24.07
N LYS A 329 -8.42 19.52 23.68
CA LYS A 329 -9.61 19.42 24.54
C LYS A 329 -10.20 18.01 24.59
N ALA A 330 -10.04 17.26 23.51
CA ALA A 330 -10.58 15.90 23.37
C ALA A 330 -9.69 14.83 24.00
N ALA A 331 -8.41 15.12 24.24
CA ALA A 331 -7.53 14.23 24.99
C ALA A 331 -8.15 14.00 26.38
N PRO A 332 -8.55 12.75 26.74
CA PRO A 332 -9.05 12.48 28.07
C PRO A 332 -7.95 12.91 29.02
N THR A 333 -8.29 13.78 29.97
CA THR A 333 -7.44 14.04 31.13
C THR A 333 -7.14 12.66 31.69
N GLU A 334 -5.90 12.18 31.55
CA GLU A 334 -5.49 10.94 32.19
C GLU A 334 -5.91 11.10 33.65
N THR A 335 -6.99 10.41 34.05
CA THR A 335 -7.37 10.33 35.44
C THR A 335 -6.10 9.84 36.14
N PRO A 336 -5.50 10.61 37.06
CA PRO A 336 -4.27 10.20 37.70
C PRO A 336 -4.49 8.79 38.21
N GLY A 337 -3.75 7.84 37.65
CA GLY A 337 -3.88 6.44 38.01
C GLY A 337 -3.80 6.32 39.53
N PRO A 338 -4.59 5.44 40.15
CA PRO A 338 -4.54 5.26 41.59
C PRO A 338 -3.08 5.10 42.01
N PRO A 339 -2.65 5.76 43.09
CA PRO A 339 -1.26 5.72 43.53
C PRO A 339 -0.80 4.26 43.59
N PRO A 340 0.46 3.97 43.21
CA PRO A 340 0.96 2.61 43.18
C PRO A 340 0.68 1.97 44.53
N ARG A 341 -0.08 0.85 44.54
CA ARG A 341 -0.32 0.07 45.76
C ARG A 341 1.06 -0.27 46.32
N SER A 342 1.36 0.25 47.50
CA SER A 342 2.56 -0.06 48.26
C SER A 342 2.71 -1.58 48.29
N ALA A 343 3.83 -2.07 47.74
CA ALA A 343 4.11 -3.49 47.71
C ALA A 343 4.07 -4.05 49.14
N PRO A 344 3.39 -5.18 49.39
CA PRO A 344 3.41 -5.81 50.71
C PRO A 344 4.86 -6.15 51.06
N GLY A 345 5.33 -5.60 52.18
CA GLY A 345 6.69 -5.79 52.66
C GLY A 345 7.00 -7.28 52.80
N ILE A 346 8.02 -7.73 52.07
CA ILE A 346 8.57 -9.06 52.22
C ILE A 346 9.26 -9.09 53.59
N SER A 347 8.57 -9.68 54.57
CA SER A 347 9.15 -10.01 55.87
C SER A 347 10.20 -11.09 55.66
N SER A 348 11.48 -10.72 55.76
CA SER A 348 12.60 -11.65 55.82
C SER A 348 12.59 -12.36 57.17
N GLY A 349 11.91 -13.49 57.26
CA GLY A 349 12.06 -14.44 58.36
C GLY A 349 13.41 -15.16 58.25
N VAL A 350 14.38 -14.75 59.05
CA VAL A 350 15.63 -15.47 59.30
C VAL A 350 15.36 -16.49 60.40
N ALA A 351 15.37 -17.78 60.07
CA ALA A 351 15.42 -18.86 61.06
C ALA A 351 16.88 -19.23 61.33
N ARG A 352 17.22 -19.33 62.62
CA ARG A 352 18.50 -19.79 63.15
C ARG A 352 18.55 -21.31 63.23
#